data_AF-A0A6G1C4A6-F1
#
_entry.id   AF-A0A6G1C4A6-F1
#
_cell.length_a   1.000
_cell.length_b   1.000
_cell.length_c   1.000
_cell.angle_alpha   90.00
_cell.angle_beta   90.00
_cell.angle_gamma   90.00
#
_symmetry.space_group_name_H-M   'P 1'
#
loop_
_entity.id
_entity.type
_entity.pdbx_description
1 polymer ?
#
loop_
_entity_poly.entity_id
_entity_poly.type
_entity_poly.pdbx_seq_one_letter_code
_entity_poly.pdbx_strand_id
1 'polypeptide(L)' 'MACRDVISWTTMITAYVQHGHGDQALRMLSEMVSEGFYPNEFTVCSVLKACQQDVIMQSALHK' A
#
# COMPACT_ATOMS: atom_id res chain seq x y z
N MET A 1 17.59 -11.09 -12.61
CA MET A 1 17.46 -10.42 -11.29
C MET A 1 16.56 -9.21 -11.53
N ALA A 2 15.33 -9.22 -11.04
CA ALA A 2 14.43 -8.09 -11.24
C ALA A 2 14.93 -6.94 -10.36
N CYS A 3 15.43 -5.86 -10.97
CA CYS A 3 15.73 -4.64 -10.26
C CYS A 3 14.39 -4.01 -9.86
N ARG A 4 14.00 -4.14 -8.59
CA ARG A 4 12.88 -3.37 -8.05
C ARG A 4 13.34 -1.93 -7.88
N ASP A 5 12.51 -1.00 -8.34
CA ASP A 5 12.67 0.44 -8.15
C ASP A 5 11.45 1.02 -7.41
N VAL A 6 11.50 2.31 -7.11
CA VAL A 6 10.42 3.03 -6.42
C VAL A 6 9.08 2.89 -7.16
N ILE A 7 9.12 2.85 -8.50
CA ILE A 7 7.92 2.70 -9.33
C ILE A 7 7.32 1.32 -9.12
N SER A 8 8.12 0.27 -9.22
CA SER A 8 7.71 -1.12 -9.00
C SER A 8 7.07 -1.33 -7.63
N TRP A 9 7.71 -0.80 -6.58
CA TRP A 9 7.16 -0.81 -5.21
C TRP A 9 5.82 -0.09 -5.10
N THR A 10 5.75 1.12 -5.65
CA THR A 10 4.53 1.94 -5.62
C THR A 10 3.37 1.28 -6.37
N THR A 11 3.65 0.64 -7.50
CA THR A 11 2.66 -0.11 -8.27
C THR A 11 2.15 -1.32 -7.49
N MET A 12 3.04 -2.11 -6.88
CA MET A 12 2.63 -3.26 -6.05
C MET A 12 1.79 -2.84 -4.86
N ILE A 13 2.22 -1.82 -4.11
CA ILE A 13 1.49 -1.28 -2.96
C ILE A 13 0.11 -0.80 -3.40
N THR A 14 0.01 -0.02 -4.47
CA THR A 14 -1.26 0.50 -4.98
C THR A 14 -2.20 -0.64 -5.41
N ALA A 15 -1.68 -1.70 -6.03
CA ALA A 15 -2.47 -2.86 -6.42
C ALA A 15 -3.07 -3.56 -5.20
N TYR A 16 -2.30 -3.78 -4.12
CA TYR A 16 -2.82 -4.36 -2.87
C TYR A 16 -3.91 -3.48 -2.24
N VAL A 17 -3.70 -2.17 -2.19
CA VAL A 17 -4.71 -1.22 -1.70
C VAL A 17 -6.02 -1.31 -2.48
N GLN A 18 -5.94 -1.32 -3.81
CA GLN A 18 -7.13 -1.38 -4.68
C GLN A 18 -7.96 -2.66 -4.49
N HIS A 19 -7.33 -3.75 -4.07
CA HIS A 19 -7.98 -5.04 -3.81
C HIS A 19 -8.41 -5.22 -2.35
N GLY A 20 -8.29 -4.18 -1.50
CA GLY A 20 -8.66 -4.25 -0.09
C GLY A 20 -7.68 -5.03 0.78
N HIS A 21 -6.44 -5.24 0.30
CA HIS A 21 -5.37 -5.92 1.05
C HIS A 21 -4.46 -4.88 1.73
N GLY A 22 -5.05 -4.02 2.58
CA GLY A 22 -4.33 -2.94 3.26
C GLY A 22 -3.16 -3.43 4.12
N ASP A 23 -3.31 -4.59 4.75
CA ASP A 23 -2.28 -5.24 5.56
C ASP A 23 -1.05 -5.64 4.71
N GLN A 24 -1.27 -6.20 3.52
CA GLN A 24 -0.20 -6.55 2.59
C GLN A 24 0.47 -5.29 2.01
N ALA A 25 -0.32 -4.25 1.71
CA ALA A 25 0.21 -2.97 1.26
C ALA A 25 1.17 -2.35 2.31
N LEU A 26 0.82 -2.42 3.59
CA LEU A 26 1.68 -1.93 4.68
C LEU A 26 2.95 -2.76 4.86
N ARG A 27 2.87 -4.08 4.71
CA ARG A 27 4.06 -4.96 4.72
C ARG A 27 5.01 -4.61 3.58
N MET A 28 4.47 -4.41 2.38
CA MET A 28 5.26 -4.02 1.20
C MET A 28 5.91 -2.64 1.38
N LEU A 29 5.21 -1.68 2.00
CA LEU A 29 5.79 -0.39 2.34
C LEU A 29 6.97 -0.54 3.33
N SER A 30 6.83 -1.40 4.33
CA SER A 30 7.90 -1.69 5.28
C SER A 30 9.12 -2.34 4.61
N GLU A 31 8.89 -3.28 3.68
CA GLU A 31 9.96 -3.95 2.94
C GLU A 31 10.70 -2.96 2.03
N MET A 32 9.96 -2.09 1.32
CA MET A 32 10.52 -1.00 0.52
C MET A 32 11.51 -0.13 1.31
N VAL A 33 11.11 0.31 2.52
CA VAL A 33 11.98 1.11 3.40
C VAL A 33 13.17 0.31 3.89
N SER A 34 12.99 -0.98 4.22
CA SER A 34 14.08 -1.86 4.67
C SER A 34 15.14 -2.12 3.60
N GLU A 35 14.74 -2.11 2.33
CA GLU A 35 15.63 -2.22 1.17
C GLU A 35 16.29 -0.86 0.81
N GLY A 36 16.01 0.21 1.57
CA GLY A 36 16.61 1.54 1.37
C GLY A 36 15.90 2.41 0.33
N PHE A 37 14.73 1.99 -0.16
CA PHE A 37 13.90 2.81 -1.04
C PHE A 37 13.01 3.74 -0.23
N TYR A 38 12.99 5.02 -0.60
CA TYR A 38 12.11 6.00 0.04
C TYR A 38 10.75 6.04 -0.66
N PRO A 39 9.64 5.83 0.07
CA PRO A 39 8.29 6.05 -0.45
C PRO A 39 8.15 7.47 -0.98
N ASN A 40 7.50 7.64 -2.12
CA ASN A 40 7.17 8.97 -2.64
C ASN A 40 5.77 9.38 -2.15
N GLU A 41 5.38 10.62 -2.46
CA GLU A 41 4.06 11.17 -2.14
C GLU A 41 2.91 10.28 -2.63
N PHE A 42 3.05 9.64 -3.79
CA PHE A 42 2.05 8.72 -4.34
C PHE A 42 1.96 7.44 -3.52
N THR A 43 3.09 6.84 -3.14
CA THR A 43 3.13 5.65 -2.30
C THR A 43 2.41 5.90 -0.97
N VAL A 44 2.69 7.03 -0.33
CA VAL A 44 2.07 7.41 0.95
C VAL A 44 0.58 7.69 0.80
N CYS A 45 0.17 8.43 -0.25
CA CYS A 45 -1.25 8.68 -0.54
C CYS A 45 -2.03 7.38 -0.77
N SER A 46 -1.45 6.42 -1.51
CA SER A 46 -2.07 5.12 -1.74
C SER A 46 -2.32 4.37 -0.43
N VAL A 47 -1.34 4.33 0.46
CA VAL A 47 -1.49 3.64 1.75
C VAL A 47 -2.51 4.32 2.65
N LEU A 48 -2.55 5.65 2.70
CA LEU A 48 -3.57 6.39 3.45
C LEU A 48 -4.99 6.10 2.95
N LYS A 49 -5.16 5.97 1.62
CA LYS A 49 -6.42 5.57 1.01
C LYS A 49 -6.83 4.15 1.42
N ALA A 50 -5.87 3.24 1.57
CA ALA A 50 -6.12 1.89 2.07
C ALA A 50 -6.73 1.92 3.48
N CYS A 51 -6.14 2.72 4.39
CA CYS A 51 -6.66 2.89 5.74
C CYS A 51 -8.09 3.47 5.74
N GLN A 52 -8.39 4.37 4.81
CA GLN A 52 -9.75 4.90 4.66
C GLN A 52 -10.73 3.84 4.13
N GLN A 53 -10.30 2.99 3.18
CA GLN A 53 -11.13 1.92 2.64
C GLN A 53 -11.43 0.83 3.66
N ASP A 54 -10.47 0.47 4.52
CA ASP A 54 -10.71 -0.46 5.64
C ASP A 54 -11.79 0.06 6.59
N VAL A 55 -11.75 1.36 6.92
CA VAL A 55 -12.78 1.99 7.76
C VAL A 55 -14.15 1.98 7.07
N ILE A 56 -14.19 2.25 5.76
CA ILE A 56 -15.45 2.24 4.99
C ILE A 56 -16.02 0.81 4.90
N MET A 57 -15.20 -0.22 4.63
CA MET A 57 -15.67 -1.61 4.59
C MET A 57 -16.16 -2.11 5.95
N GLN A 58 -15.47 -1.78 7.05
CA GLN A 58 -15.93 -2.15 8.40
C GLN A 58 -17.26 -1.50 8.77
N SER A 59 -17.49 -0.25 8.34
CA SER A 59 -18.76 0.45 8.57
C SER A 59 -19.95 -0.13 7.77
N ALA A 60 -19.68 -0.78 6.63
CA ALA A 60 -20.70 -1.44 5.83
C ALA A 60 -21.11 -2.82 6.38
N LEU A 61 -20.25 -3.49 7.13
CA LEU A 61 -20.55 -4.78 7.77
C LEU A 61 -21.37 -4.66 9.07
N HIS A 62 -21.54 -3.44 9.60
CA HIS A 62 -22.35 -3.14 10.80
C HIS A 62 -23.73 -2.54 10.50
N LYS A 63 -24.25 -2.70 9.28
CA LYS A 63 -25.61 -2.29 8.90
C LYS A 63 -26.50 -3.47 8.55
#